data_AF-A0A0U3H9I1-F1
#
_entry.id   AF-A0A0U3H9I1-F1
#
_cell.length_a   1.000
_cell.length_b   1.000
_cell.length_c   1.000
_cell.angle_alpha   90.00
_cell.angle_beta   90.00
_cell.angle_gamma   90.00
#
_symmetry.space_group_name_H-M   'P 1'
#
loop_
_entity.id
_entity.type
_entity.pdbx_description
1 polymer ?
#
loop_
_entity_poly.entity_id
_entity_poly.type
_entity_poly.pdbx_seq_one_letter_code
_entity_poly.pdbx_strand_id
1 'polypeptide(L)'
;MGRRILFGVLLVGGLLIGLVNAASGVSTQSCWTPWDHNSDVRQWGQNEWVWAGIHGQVLVCDGKFQRILTDTVYGTATAKGMEWYRPEHRVTSSYAYYKVVYKRYSETYSGTAIADIPNYRG
;
A
#
# COMPACT_ATOMS: atom_id res chain seq x y z
N MET A 1 21.82 -51.84 40.27
CA MET A 1 20.84 -50.83 39.81
C MET A 1 21.62 -49.58 39.42
N GLY A 2 21.54 -49.09 38.17
CA GLY A 2 22.34 -47.90 37.78
C GLY A 2 22.37 -47.54 36.29
N ARG A 3 21.66 -48.26 35.42
CA ARG A 3 21.74 -48.07 33.96
C ARG A 3 20.59 -47.28 33.34
N ARG A 4 19.62 -46.83 34.16
CA ARG A 4 18.39 -46.14 33.69
C ARG A 4 18.45 -44.60 33.78
N ILE A 5 19.41 -44.03 34.51
CA ILE A 5 19.48 -42.58 34.76
C ILE A 5 20.20 -41.85 33.62
N LEU A 6 21.16 -42.49 32.93
CA LEU A 6 21.90 -41.86 31.83
C LEU A 6 21.07 -41.60 30.56
N PHE A 7 20.03 -42.37 30.30
CA PHE A 7 19.18 -42.17 29.10
C PHE A 7 18.19 -41.01 29.25
N GLY A 8 17.79 -40.66 30.48
CA GLY A 8 16.88 -39.54 30.72
C GLY A 8 17.52 -38.17 30.48
N VAL A 9 18.81 -38.02 30.82
CA VAL A 9 19.54 -36.74 30.69
C VAL A 9 19.87 -36.43 29.22
N LEU A 10 20.12 -37.44 28.40
CA LEU A 10 20.39 -37.28 26.96
C LEU A 10 19.15 -36.85 26.16
N LEU A 11 17.96 -37.36 26.52
CA LEU A 11 16.70 -36.97 25.88
C LEU A 11 16.29 -35.53 26.22
N VAL A 12 16.51 -35.09 27.46
CA VAL A 12 16.22 -33.71 27.88
C VAL A 12 17.22 -32.72 27.27
N GLY A 13 18.51 -33.09 27.19
CA GLY A 13 19.54 -32.26 26.53
C GLY A 13 19.31 -32.07 25.03
N GLY A 14 18.89 -33.14 24.32
CA GLY A 14 18.57 -33.05 22.88
C GLY A 14 17.31 -32.23 22.58
N LEU A 15 16.28 -32.34 23.44
CA LEU A 15 15.04 -31.58 23.27
C LEU A 15 15.25 -30.08 23.46
N LEU A 16 16.12 -29.67 24.38
CA LEU A 16 16.43 -28.26 24.64
C LEU A 16 17.24 -27.62 23.50
N ILE A 17 18.18 -28.36 22.87
CA ILE A 17 18.93 -27.85 21.72
C ILE A 17 18.05 -27.74 20.46
N GLY A 18 17.10 -28.67 20.28
CA GLY A 18 16.10 -28.60 19.21
C GLY A 18 15.14 -27.41 19.36
N LEU A 19 14.75 -27.06 20.59
CA LEU A 19 13.85 -25.93 20.85
C LEU A 19 14.52 -24.56 20.60
N VAL A 20 15.82 -24.43 20.91
CA VAL A 20 16.55 -23.16 20.70
C VAL A 20 16.81 -22.89 19.20
N ASN A 21 16.99 -23.94 18.39
CA ASN A 21 17.12 -23.81 16.94
C ASN A 21 15.78 -23.54 16.22
N ALA A 22 14.64 -23.84 16.84
CA ALA A 22 13.32 -23.45 16.33
C ALA A 22 12.94 -22.00 16.71
N ALA A 23 13.54 -21.44 17.76
CA ALA A 23 13.33 -20.06 18.20
C ALA A 23 14.16 -19.03 17.41
N SER A 24 15.17 -19.47 16.67
CA SER A 24 15.84 -18.69 15.62
C SER A 24 15.08 -18.86 14.30
N GLY A 25 13.75 -18.75 14.39
CA GLY A 25 12.86 -18.62 13.25
C GLY A 25 13.36 -17.47 12.41
N VAL A 26 14.08 -17.80 11.35
CA VAL A 26 14.38 -16.92 10.25
C VAL A 26 13.01 -16.50 9.74
N SER A 27 12.53 -15.36 10.22
CA SER A 27 11.52 -14.58 9.50
C SER A 27 12.21 -14.26 8.19
N THR A 28 12.09 -15.15 7.20
CA THR A 28 12.45 -14.84 5.83
C THR A 28 11.61 -13.63 5.50
N GLN A 29 12.25 -12.46 5.48
CA GLN A 29 11.59 -11.18 5.28
C GLN A 29 10.80 -11.29 3.98
N SER A 30 9.49 -11.48 4.10
CA SER A 30 8.64 -11.78 2.96
C SER A 30 8.20 -10.45 2.40
N CYS A 31 8.97 -9.96 1.44
CA CYS A 31 8.67 -8.73 0.72
C CYS A 31 8.00 -9.05 -0.60
N TRP A 32 6.90 -8.35 -0.88
CA TRP A 32 6.25 -8.37 -2.19
C TRP A 32 5.86 -6.95 -2.60
N THR A 33 5.47 -6.80 -3.86
CA THR A 33 5.14 -5.51 -4.48
C THR A 33 3.71 -5.50 -5.04
N PRO A 34 2.68 -5.52 -4.19
CA PRO A 34 1.29 -5.43 -4.63
C PRO A 34 1.02 -4.07 -5.28
N TRP A 35 -0.03 -4.03 -6.09
CA TRP A 35 -0.57 -2.79 -6.64
C TRP A 35 -1.54 -2.16 -5.64
N ASP A 36 -1.36 -0.87 -5.39
CA ASP A 36 -2.33 -0.03 -4.71
C ASP A 36 -3.03 0.89 -5.71
N HIS A 37 -4.29 1.17 -5.45
CA HIS A 37 -5.15 2.00 -6.27
C HIS A 37 -6.06 2.84 -5.39
N ASN A 38 -6.03 4.15 -5.61
CA ASN A 38 -7.00 5.05 -5.01
C ASN A 38 -7.70 5.87 -6.11
N SER A 39 -8.94 6.26 -5.83
CA SER A 39 -9.74 7.10 -6.71
C SER A 39 -10.65 8.04 -5.92
N ASP A 40 -10.82 9.26 -6.42
CA ASP A 40 -11.83 10.21 -5.95
C ASP A 40 -12.82 10.48 -7.08
N VAL A 41 -14.10 10.28 -6.78
CA VAL A 41 -15.20 10.45 -7.72
C VAL A 41 -16.13 11.51 -7.16
N ARG A 42 -16.28 12.60 -7.89
CA ARG A 42 -17.24 13.66 -7.56
C ARG A 42 -18.39 13.60 -8.56
N GLN A 43 -19.60 13.33 -8.06
CA GLN A 43 -20.78 13.10 -8.89
C GLN A 43 -21.96 13.97 -8.43
N TRP A 44 -22.59 14.66 -9.38
CA TRP A 44 -23.81 15.46 -9.16
C TRP A 44 -25.03 14.88 -9.87
N GLY A 45 -24.83 13.94 -10.80
CA GLY A 45 -25.91 13.26 -11.50
C GLY A 45 -25.40 12.17 -12.43
N GLN A 46 -26.29 11.63 -13.27
CA GLN A 46 -25.93 10.56 -14.21
C GLN A 46 -24.99 11.02 -15.34
N ASN A 47 -25.04 12.30 -15.69
CA ASN A 47 -24.25 12.87 -16.79
C ASN A 47 -23.22 13.89 -16.33
N GLU A 48 -23.07 14.07 -15.02
CA GLU A 48 -22.17 15.09 -14.46
C GLU A 48 -21.34 14.48 -13.34
N TRP A 49 -20.11 14.09 -13.71
CA TRP A 49 -19.12 13.56 -12.78
C TRP A 49 -17.68 13.82 -13.26
N VAL A 50 -16.76 13.85 -12.31
CA VAL A 50 -15.30 13.79 -12.54
C VAL A 50 -14.71 12.68 -11.69
N TRP A 51 -13.73 12.00 -12.26
CA TRP A 51 -12.98 10.92 -11.63
C TRP A 51 -11.50 11.24 -11.73
N ALA A 52 -10.80 11.15 -10.61
CA ALA A 52 -9.34 11.15 -10.54
C ALA A 52 -8.91 9.82 -9.93
N GLY A 53 -7.87 9.20 -10.48
CA GLY A 53 -7.30 7.98 -9.94
C GLY A 53 -5.79 7.99 -9.99
N ILE A 54 -5.21 7.21 -9.09
CA ILE A 54 -3.77 6.98 -9.00
C ILE A 54 -3.51 5.49 -8.78
N HIS A 55 -2.43 5.00 -9.39
CA HIS A 55 -1.97 3.63 -9.26
C HIS A 55 -0.48 3.62 -8.97
N GLY A 56 -0.02 2.66 -8.18
CA GLY A 56 1.40 2.43 -7.96
C GLY A 56 1.64 1.09 -7.27
N GLN A 57 2.83 0.52 -7.49
CA GLN A 57 3.28 -0.60 -6.68
C GLN A 57 3.74 -0.10 -5.31
N VAL A 58 3.44 -0.87 -4.28
CA VAL A 58 3.84 -0.60 -2.90
C VAL A 58 4.68 -1.75 -2.38
N LEU A 59 5.79 -1.45 -1.71
CA LEU A 59 6.61 -2.46 -1.05
C LEU A 59 5.96 -2.80 0.29
N VAL A 60 5.59 -4.06 0.48
CA VAL A 60 5.09 -4.59 1.74
C VAL A 60 6.03 -5.70 2.18
N CYS A 61 6.56 -5.59 3.38
CA CYS A 61 7.43 -6.60 3.99
C CYS A 61 6.83 -7.03 5.33
N ASP A 62 6.79 -8.33 5.57
CA ASP A 62 6.25 -8.92 6.81
C ASP A 62 4.82 -8.45 7.13
N GLY A 63 4.00 -8.31 6.07
CA GLY A 63 2.63 -7.83 6.16
C GLY A 63 2.47 -6.33 6.44
N LYS A 64 3.58 -5.57 6.50
CA LYS A 64 3.57 -4.12 6.76
C LYS A 64 3.97 -3.33 5.52
N PHE A 65 3.19 -2.31 5.20
CA PHE A 65 3.55 -1.32 4.20
C PHE A 65 4.89 -0.64 4.57
N GLN A 66 5.79 -0.53 3.60
CA GLN A 66 7.11 0.08 3.77
C GLN A 66 7.22 1.40 3.02
N ARG A 67 6.90 1.39 1.71
CA ARG A 67 6.99 2.55 0.83
C ARG A 67 6.25 2.33 -0.48
N ILE A 68 6.01 3.42 -1.20
CA ILE A 68 5.58 3.42 -2.60
C ILE A 68 6.82 3.29 -3.49
N LEU A 69 6.73 2.48 -4.55
CA LEU A 69 7.75 2.41 -5.60
C LEU A 69 7.49 3.55 -6.59
N THR A 70 8.19 4.66 -6.40
CA THR A 70 7.89 5.95 -7.05
C THR A 70 7.96 5.92 -8.58
N ASP A 71 8.74 5.00 -9.14
CA ASP A 71 8.92 4.74 -10.58
C ASP A 71 7.72 4.03 -11.23
N THR A 72 6.82 3.47 -10.41
CA THR A 72 5.63 2.74 -10.87
C THR A 72 4.35 3.57 -10.80
N VAL A 73 4.44 4.79 -10.24
CA VAL A 73 3.28 5.62 -9.97
C VAL A 73 2.81 6.33 -11.24
N TYR A 74 1.52 6.21 -11.54
CA TYR A 74 0.86 7.00 -12.57
C TYR A 74 -0.55 7.40 -12.15
N GLY A 75 -0.97 8.56 -12.65
CA GLY A 75 -2.31 9.09 -12.42
C GLY A 75 -3.15 9.12 -13.70
N THR A 76 -4.47 9.15 -13.52
CA THR A 76 -5.44 9.20 -14.61
C THR A 76 -6.66 10.02 -14.17
N ALA A 77 -7.31 10.69 -15.12
CA ALA A 77 -8.55 11.41 -14.86
C ALA A 77 -9.48 11.34 -16.07
N THR A 78 -10.77 11.37 -15.78
CA THR A 78 -11.82 11.45 -16.79
C THR A 78 -13.02 12.19 -16.22
N ALA A 79 -13.84 12.77 -17.10
CA ALA A 79 -15.05 13.48 -16.70
C ALA A 79 -16.14 13.33 -17.75
N LYS A 80 -17.40 13.49 -17.30
CA LYS A 80 -18.58 13.55 -18.15
C LYS A 80 -19.42 14.76 -17.75
N GLY A 81 -19.88 15.51 -18.75
CA GLY A 81 -20.72 16.71 -18.55
C GLY A 81 -20.04 17.86 -17.80
N MET A 82 -18.71 17.85 -17.72
CA MET A 82 -17.88 18.91 -17.16
C MET A 82 -16.50 18.89 -17.80
N GLU A 83 -15.71 19.95 -17.61
CA GLU A 83 -14.33 20.02 -18.10
C GLU A 83 -13.37 19.81 -16.92
N TRP A 84 -12.31 19.02 -17.12
CA TRP A 84 -11.20 18.92 -16.17
C TRP A 84 -9.93 19.47 -16.82
N TYR A 85 -9.08 20.10 -16.01
CA TYR A 85 -7.86 20.74 -16.45
C TYR A 85 -6.84 20.81 -15.30
N ARG A 86 -5.62 21.28 -15.61
CA ARG A 86 -4.49 21.38 -14.66
C ARG A 86 -4.25 20.06 -13.91
N PRO A 87 -3.97 18.95 -14.63
CA PRO A 87 -3.53 17.73 -13.97
C PRO A 87 -2.23 18.01 -13.22
N GLU A 88 -2.21 17.60 -11.96
CA GLU A 88 -1.06 17.72 -11.09
C GLU A 88 -0.74 16.34 -10.54
N HIS A 89 0.45 15.86 -10.86
CA HIS A 89 1.00 14.62 -10.35
C HIS A 89 2.17 14.94 -9.43
N ARG A 90 2.15 14.38 -8.22
CA ARG A 90 3.26 14.55 -7.29
C ARG A 90 3.58 13.23 -6.64
N VAL A 91 4.86 12.89 -6.68
CA VAL A 91 5.41 11.70 -6.02
C VAL A 91 6.46 12.17 -5.03
N THR A 92 6.34 11.74 -3.78
CA THR A 92 7.28 12.04 -2.71
C THR A 92 7.66 10.76 -1.99
N SER A 93 8.63 10.84 -1.08
CA SER A 93 8.94 9.72 -0.19
C SER A 93 7.82 9.40 0.81
N SER A 94 6.84 10.30 1.00
CA SER A 94 5.78 10.21 2.03
C SER A 94 4.37 10.02 1.48
N TYR A 95 4.15 10.20 0.19
CA TYR A 95 2.85 10.02 -0.47
C TYR A 95 3.03 10.20 -1.97
N ALA A 96 2.08 9.71 -2.74
CA ALA A 96 1.86 10.13 -4.12
C ALA A 96 0.42 10.59 -4.30
N TYR A 97 0.18 11.61 -5.11
CA TYR A 97 -1.18 12.01 -5.48
C TYR A 97 -1.31 12.36 -6.95
N TYR A 98 -2.54 12.20 -7.42
CA TYR A 98 -3.01 12.73 -8.68
C TYR A 98 -4.22 13.62 -8.43
N LYS A 99 -4.13 14.85 -8.93
CA LYS A 99 -5.08 15.92 -8.67
C LYS A 99 -5.51 16.53 -9.99
N VAL A 100 -6.80 16.82 -10.12
CA VAL A 100 -7.35 17.59 -11.25
C VAL A 100 -8.30 18.67 -10.74
N VAL A 101 -8.26 19.83 -11.39
CA VAL A 101 -9.26 20.87 -11.20
C VAL A 101 -10.36 20.63 -12.23
N TYR A 102 -11.62 20.81 -11.85
CA TYR A 102 -12.75 20.70 -12.77
C TYR A 102 -13.62 21.94 -12.71
N LYS A 103 -14.34 22.20 -13.80
CA LYS A 103 -15.35 23.24 -13.91
C LYS A 103 -16.63 22.65 -14.48
N ARG A 104 -17.74 22.85 -13.77
CA ARG A 104 -19.08 22.46 -14.21
C ARG A 104 -19.53 23.43 -15.31
N TYR A 105 -20.20 22.95 -16.36
CA TYR A 105 -20.64 23.83 -17.46
C TYR A 105 -21.84 24.71 -17.09
N SER A 106 -22.71 24.21 -16.20
CA SER A 106 -23.92 24.90 -15.77
C SER A 106 -23.68 25.98 -14.71
N GLU A 107 -22.48 26.06 -14.13
CA GLU A 107 -22.19 26.88 -12.96
C GLU A 107 -20.80 27.51 -13.04
N THR A 108 -20.59 28.67 -12.41
CA THR A 108 -19.26 29.24 -12.10
C THR A 108 -18.49 28.41 -11.06
N TYR A 109 -18.89 27.16 -10.84
CA TYR A 109 -18.35 26.27 -9.83
C TYR A 109 -17.13 25.54 -10.36
N SER A 110 -16.01 25.75 -9.69
CA SER A 110 -14.79 24.96 -9.83
C SER A 110 -14.52 24.18 -8.56
N GLY A 111 -14.03 22.96 -8.70
CA GLY A 111 -13.59 22.15 -7.57
C GLY A 111 -12.32 21.38 -7.88
N THR A 112 -11.97 20.44 -7.02
CA THR A 112 -10.77 19.61 -7.17
C THR A 112 -11.09 18.18 -6.79
N ALA A 113 -10.68 17.23 -7.64
CA ALA A 113 -10.70 15.81 -7.35
C ALA A 113 -9.26 15.34 -7.10
N ILE A 114 -9.05 14.60 -6.02
CA ILE A 114 -7.71 14.16 -5.57
C ILE A 114 -7.77 12.70 -5.18
N ALA A 115 -6.94 11.88 -5.82
CA ALA A 115 -6.65 10.54 -5.38
C ALA A 115 -5.19 10.45 -4.90
N ASP A 116 -4.96 9.82 -3.75
CA ASP A 116 -3.63 9.71 -3.16
C ASP A 116 -3.31 8.32 -2.62
N ILE A 117 -2.05 7.93 -2.70
CA ILE A 117 -1.52 6.76 -2.02
C ILE A 117 -0.67 7.30 -0.85
N PRO A 118 -1.12 7.14 0.40
CA PRO A 118 -0.33 7.56 1.55
C PRO A 118 0.87 6.63 1.74
N ASN A 119 2.02 7.18 2.12
CA ASN A 119 3.09 6.38 2.72
C ASN A 119 2.92 6.46 4.25
N TYR A 120 2.38 5.41 4.86
CA TYR A 120 2.39 5.29 6.31
C TYR A 120 3.84 5.11 6.78
N ARG A 121 4.47 6.19 7.24
CA ARG A 121 5.69 6.08 8.03
C ARG A 121 5.29 5.53 9.40
N GLY A 122 5.51 4.23 9.59
CA GLY A 122 5.45 3.58 10.91
C GLY A 122 6.52 4.10 11.85
#